data_AF-W4QT89-F1
#
_entry.id   AF-W4QT89-F1
#
_cell.length_a   1.000
_cell.length_b   1.000
_cell.length_c   1.000
_cell.angle_alpha   90.00
_cell.angle_beta   90.00
_cell.angle_gamma   90.00
#
_symmetry.space_group_name_H-M   'P 1'
#
loop_
_entity.id
_entity.type
_entity.pdbx_description
1 polymer ?
#
loop_
_entity_poly.entity_id
_entity_poly.type
_entity_poly.pdbx_seq_one_letter_code
_entity_poly.pdbx_strand_id
1 'polypeptide(L)'
;MIFALLLFVVLIVFIVLIVFGAKRTVTHLTEEERGDMVKQVYQYAVAFITLIMVIGGGVFAFMSIADYVSPSMYVESFEDYKNMRDYKSEDGTVQKELSETEWRAQYDAMVEQQIENGKQSALNSLIKSLGWIIIPLPIFILFQRRLHGRRKENR
;
A
#
# COMPACT_ATOMS: atom_id res chain seq x y z
N MET A 1 12.15 21.04 9.40
CA MET A 1 11.87 20.86 10.84
C MET A 1 10.73 21.76 11.33
N ILE A 2 10.78 23.08 11.11
CA ILE A 2 9.71 24.02 11.52
C ILE A 2 8.34 23.66 10.91
N PHE A 3 8.29 23.28 9.63
CA PHE A 3 7.06 22.84 8.96
C PHE A 3 6.42 21.59 9.61
N ALA A 4 7.23 20.58 9.93
CA ALA A 4 6.76 19.37 10.60
C ALA A 4 6.23 19.68 12.01
N LEU A 5 6.87 20.61 12.72
CA LEU A 5 6.46 21.05 14.06
C LEU A 5 5.12 21.81 14.00
N LEU A 6 4.94 22.69 13.00
CA LEU A 6 3.68 23.38 12.74
C LEU A 6 2.53 22.40 12.44
N LEU A 7 2.78 21.41 11.58
CA LEU A 7 1.80 20.39 11.24
C LEU A 7 1.39 19.57 12.48
N PHE A 8 2.36 19.23 13.34
CA PHE A 8 2.10 18.54 14.59
C PHE A 8 1.24 19.36 15.56
N VAL A 9 1.51 20.66 15.70
CA VAL A 9 0.70 21.57 16.54
C VAL A 9 -0.72 21.69 16.02
N VAL A 10 -0.91 21.84 14.71
CA VAL A 10 -2.24 21.88 14.08
C VAL A 10 -3.01 20.58 14.37
N LEU A 11 -2.34 19.43 14.28
CA LEU A 11 -2.95 18.13 14.55
C LEU A 11 -3.37 17.99 16.02
N ILE A 12 -2.55 18.46 16.96
CA ILE A 12 -2.91 18.50 18.39
C ILE A 12 -4.12 19.40 18.63
N VAL A 13 -4.14 20.61 18.08
CA VAL A 13 -5.27 21.54 18.22
C VAL A 13 -6.55 20.91 17.68
N PHE A 14 -6.46 20.23 16.54
CA PHE A 14 -7.60 19.52 15.95
C PHE A 14 -8.13 18.40 16.84
N ILE A 15 -7.24 17.59 17.43
CA ILE A 15 -7.62 16.54 18.39
C ILE A 15 -8.32 17.16 19.62
N VAL A 16 -7.77 18.25 20.18
CA VAL A 16 -8.35 18.92 21.35
C VAL A 16 -9.75 19.42 21.04
N LEU A 17 -9.97 20.04 19.88
CA LEU A 17 -11.29 20.51 19.44
C LEU A 17 -12.30 19.37 19.31
N ILE A 18 -11.89 18.23 18.72
CA ILE A 18 -12.74 17.04 18.60
C ILE A 18 -13.13 16.51 19.98
N VAL A 19 -12.17 16.37 20.91
CA VAL A 19 -12.43 15.86 22.26
C VAL A 19 -13.36 16.78 23.04
N PHE A 20 -13.18 18.09 22.94
CA PHE A 20 -14.02 19.07 23.62
C PHE A 20 -15.46 19.07 23.05
N GLY A 21 -15.60 19.02 21.73
CA GLY A 21 -16.89 18.91 21.05
C GLY A 21 -17.63 17.62 21.41
N ALA A 22 -16.93 16.49 21.40
CA ALA A 22 -17.50 15.20 21.74
C ALA A 22 -17.97 15.14 23.21
N LYS A 23 -17.18 15.65 24.16
CA LYS A 23 -17.56 15.66 25.58
C LYS A 23 -18.90 16.33 25.81
N ARG A 24 -19.12 17.51 25.21
CA ARG A 24 -20.34 18.30 25.40
C ARG A 24 -21.60 17.55 24.97
N THR A 25 -21.53 16.85 23.84
CA THR A 25 -22.64 16.04 23.31
C THR A 25 -22.92 14.81 24.16
N VAL A 26 -21.88 14.14 24.67
CA VAL A 26 -22.00 12.90 25.43
C VAL A 26 -22.57 13.14 26.84
N THR A 27 -22.31 14.29 27.46
CA THR A 27 -22.81 14.64 28.80
C THR A 27 -24.33 14.73 28.94
N HIS A 28 -25.06 14.96 27.85
CA HIS A 28 -26.53 15.13 27.88
C HIS A 28 -27.32 13.84 27.60
N LEU A 29 -26.64 12.73 27.30
CA LEU A 29 -27.27 11.46 26.95
C LEU A 29 -27.48 10.59 28.19
N THR A 30 -28.59 9.86 28.22
CA THR A 30 -28.83 8.77 29.17
C THR A 30 -27.86 7.60 28.93
N GLU A 31 -27.71 6.71 29.93
CA GLU A 31 -26.83 5.54 29.82
C GLU A 31 -27.21 4.62 28.65
N GLU A 32 -28.52 4.46 28.37
CA GLU A 32 -29.01 3.66 27.26
C GLU A 32 -28.67 4.29 25.90
N GLU A 33 -28.92 5.59 25.75
CA GLU A 33 -28.59 6.36 24.54
C GLU A 33 -27.08 6.38 24.26
N ARG A 34 -26.25 6.48 25.32
CA ARG A 34 -24.79 6.35 25.18
C ARG A 34 -24.40 4.97 24.67
N GLY A 35 -24.98 3.91 25.23
CA GLY A 35 -24.70 2.54 24.81
C GLY A 35 -25.01 2.31 23.33
N ASP A 36 -26.13 2.84 22.84
CA ASP A 36 -26.51 2.71 21.44
C ASP A 36 -25.67 3.58 20.50
N MET A 37 -25.31 4.80 20.92
CA MET A 37 -24.37 5.64 20.18
C MET A 37 -23.00 4.94 20.03
N VAL A 38 -22.48 4.31 21.08
CA VAL A 38 -21.20 3.58 21.02
C VAL A 38 -21.28 2.41 20.03
N LYS A 39 -22.37 1.63 20.05
CA LYS A 39 -22.59 0.54 19.08
C LYS A 39 -22.63 1.08 17.65
N GLN A 40 -23.29 2.20 17.41
CA GLN A 40 -23.40 2.81 16.10
C GLN A 40 -22.04 3.33 15.60
N VAL A 41 -21.30 4.05 16.45
CA VAL A 41 -19.94 4.52 16.16
C VAL A 41 -19.03 3.33 15.85
N TYR A 42 -19.08 2.25 16.63
CA TYR A 42 -18.31 1.04 16.38
C TYR A 42 -18.63 0.43 15.00
N GLN A 43 -19.91 0.29 14.67
CA GLN A 43 -20.33 -0.27 13.39
C GLN A 43 -19.84 0.59 12.21
N TYR A 44 -19.95 1.91 12.30
CA TYR A 44 -19.46 2.82 11.27
C TYR A 44 -17.94 2.85 11.20
N ALA A 45 -17.21 2.81 12.33
CA ALA A 45 -15.76 2.77 12.34
C ALA A 45 -15.23 1.51 11.65
N VAL A 46 -15.79 0.34 11.96
CA VAL A 46 -15.41 -0.92 11.30
C VAL A 46 -15.74 -0.87 9.80
N ALA A 47 -16.93 -0.40 9.43
CA ALA A 47 -17.31 -0.26 8.02
C ALA A 47 -16.40 0.72 7.26
N PHE A 48 -15.96 1.79 7.92
CA PHE A 48 -15.07 2.79 7.35
C PHE A 48 -13.65 2.25 7.16
N ILE A 49 -13.08 1.59 8.19
CA ILE A 49 -11.74 0.99 8.11
C ILE A 49 -11.71 -0.07 7.01
N THR A 50 -12.71 -0.93 6.95
CA THR A 50 -12.80 -1.97 5.91
C THR A 50 -12.97 -1.37 4.52
N LEU A 51 -13.74 -0.29 4.37
CA LEU A 51 -13.84 0.45 3.11
C LEU A 51 -12.48 1.02 2.67
N ILE A 52 -11.73 1.66 3.57
CA ILE A 52 -10.38 2.17 3.27
C ILE A 52 -9.45 1.03 2.86
N MET A 53 -9.48 -0.11 3.57
CA MET A 53 -8.67 -1.27 3.22
C MET A 53 -8.98 -1.80 1.82
N VAL A 54 -10.26 -1.89 1.44
CA VAL A 54 -10.68 -2.31 0.09
C VAL A 54 -10.22 -1.32 -0.97
N ILE A 55 -10.41 -0.02 -0.75
CA ILE A 55 -9.97 1.03 -1.70
C ILE A 55 -8.45 1.00 -1.83
N GLY A 56 -7.72 0.95 -0.72
CA GLY A 56 -6.26 0.85 -0.71
C GLY A 56 -5.77 -0.39 -1.46
N GLY A 57 -6.33 -1.55 -1.14
CA GLY A 57 -6.04 -2.80 -1.85
C GLY A 57 -6.31 -2.71 -3.36
N GLY A 58 -7.42 -2.06 -3.76
CA GLY A 58 -7.75 -1.83 -5.17
C GLY A 58 -6.72 -0.98 -5.92
N VAL A 59 -6.26 0.12 -5.31
CA VAL A 59 -5.21 0.97 -5.89
C VAL A 59 -3.90 0.19 -6.03
N PHE A 60 -3.48 -0.54 -5.00
CA PHE A 60 -2.27 -1.37 -5.07
C PHE A 60 -2.37 -2.51 -6.09
N ALA A 61 -3.55 -3.11 -6.24
CA ALA A 61 -3.80 -4.12 -7.26
C ALA A 61 -3.61 -3.55 -8.66
N PHE A 62 -4.17 -2.36 -8.94
CA PHE A 62 -4.01 -1.69 -10.22
C PHE A 62 -2.55 -1.33 -10.50
N MET A 63 -1.83 -0.77 -9.52
CA MET A 63 -0.40 -0.48 -9.64
C MET A 63 0.40 -1.74 -9.95
N SER A 64 0.13 -2.84 -9.24
CA SER A 64 0.84 -4.11 -9.46
C SER A 64 0.57 -4.68 -10.86
N ILE A 65 -0.64 -4.51 -11.41
CA ILE A 65 -0.94 -4.91 -12.79
C ILE A 65 -0.18 -4.02 -13.79
N ALA A 66 -0.14 -2.71 -13.55
CA ALA A 66 0.61 -1.78 -14.39
C ALA A 66 2.11 -2.13 -14.40
N ASP A 67 2.69 -2.38 -13.22
CA ASP A 67 4.10 -2.76 -13.06
C ASP A 67 4.42 -4.13 -13.68
N TYR A 68 3.44 -5.03 -13.77
CA TYR A 68 3.60 -6.30 -14.48
C TYR A 68 3.63 -6.12 -16.00
N VAL A 69 2.75 -5.26 -16.53
CA VAL A 69 2.66 -4.99 -17.98
C VAL A 69 3.81 -4.12 -18.46
N SER A 70 4.20 -3.12 -17.68
CA SER A 70 5.29 -2.19 -17.98
C SER A 70 6.19 -2.03 -16.74
N PRO A 71 7.12 -2.97 -16.51
CA PRO A 71 8.04 -2.86 -15.39
C PRO A 71 8.91 -1.61 -15.52
N SER A 72 8.82 -0.69 -14.56
CA SER A 72 9.71 0.47 -14.49
C SER A 72 11.07 0.06 -13.91
N MET A 73 11.92 -0.54 -14.74
CA MET A 73 13.27 -0.93 -14.33
C MET A 73 14.31 0.08 -14.80
N TYR A 74 15.28 0.36 -13.92
CA TYR A 74 16.45 1.13 -14.27
C TYR A 74 17.49 0.19 -14.89
N VAL A 75 17.65 0.29 -16.20
CA VAL A 75 18.67 -0.46 -16.94
C VAL A 75 19.82 0.48 -17.25
N GLU A 76 21.01 0.12 -16.83
CA GLU A 76 22.24 0.82 -17.23
C GLU A 76 22.57 0.55 -18.69
N SER A 77 23.35 1.43 -19.34
CA SER A 77 23.74 1.20 -20.72
C SER A 77 24.72 0.02 -20.84
N PHE A 78 24.80 -0.59 -22.02
CA PHE A 78 25.76 -1.67 -22.28
C PHE A 78 27.21 -1.25 -21.99
N GLU A 79 27.57 0.00 -22.33
CA GLU A 79 28.91 0.53 -22.09
C GLU A 79 29.19 0.69 -20.59
N ASP A 80 28.20 1.16 -19.82
CA ASP A 80 28.32 1.27 -18.36
C ASP A 80 28.46 -0.11 -17.70
N TYR A 81 27.63 -1.07 -18.12
CA TYR A 81 27.69 -2.46 -17.66
C TYR A 81 29.08 -3.08 -17.91
N LYS A 82 29.60 -2.90 -19.12
CA LYS A 82 30.91 -3.43 -19.52
C LYS A 82 32.03 -2.77 -18.72
N ASN A 83 32.08 -1.44 -18.68
CA ASN A 83 33.09 -0.68 -17.94
C ASN A 83 33.09 -1.06 -16.45
N MET A 84 31.91 -1.20 -15.83
CA MET A 84 31.81 -1.57 -14.42
C MET A 84 32.28 -3.00 -14.13
N ARG A 85 32.08 -3.95 -15.06
CA ARG A 85 32.57 -5.32 -14.88
C ARG A 85 34.06 -5.47 -15.20
N ASP A 86 34.58 -4.76 -16.20
CA ASP A 86 36.01 -4.73 -16.50
C ASP A 86 36.82 -4.16 -15.32
N TYR A 87 36.34 -3.10 -14.66
CA TYR A 87 36.97 -2.55 -13.44
C TYR A 87 36.97 -3.53 -12.25
N LYS A 88 35.98 -4.43 -12.14
CA LYS A 88 35.94 -5.45 -11.09
C LYS A 88 36.90 -6.63 -11.36
N SER A 89 37.48 -6.73 -12.55
CA SER A 89 38.45 -7.77 -12.90
C SER A 89 39.89 -7.44 -12.50
N GLU A 90 40.18 -6.21 -12.04
CA GLU A 90 41.53 -5.80 -11.59
C GLU A 90 42.02 -6.48 -10.30
N ASP A 91 41.17 -7.22 -9.58
CA ASP A 91 41.53 -8.02 -8.38
C ASP A 91 42.37 -9.29 -8.69
N GLY A 92 43.05 -9.33 -9.84
CA GLY A 92 44.08 -10.34 -10.14
C GLY A 92 43.58 -11.74 -10.49
N THR A 93 42.28 -11.92 -10.68
CA THR A 93 41.72 -13.17 -11.25
C THR A 93 41.55 -12.99 -12.76
N VAL A 94 42.26 -13.80 -13.55
CA VAL A 94 42.21 -13.81 -15.01
C VAL A 94 40.78 -14.14 -15.46
N GLN A 95 39.95 -13.12 -15.63
CA GLN A 95 38.71 -13.26 -16.38
C GLN A 95 39.10 -13.38 -17.83
N LYS A 96 38.73 -14.52 -18.41
CA LYS A 96 38.83 -14.81 -19.85
C LYS A 96 38.36 -13.57 -20.62
N GLU A 97 39.20 -13.04 -21.52
CA GLU A 97 38.81 -11.93 -22.40
C GLU A 97 37.56 -12.35 -23.16
N LEU A 98 36.41 -11.89 -22.67
CA LEU A 98 35.12 -12.15 -23.27
C LEU A 98 35.07 -11.39 -24.59
N SER A 99 34.71 -12.09 -25.65
CA SER A 99 34.42 -11.46 -26.94
C SER A 99 33.25 -10.47 -26.79
N GLU A 100 33.18 -9.46 -27.66
CA GLU A 100 32.07 -8.49 -27.65
C GLU A 100 30.69 -9.17 -27.74
N THR A 101 30.62 -10.28 -28.48
CA THR A 101 29.42 -11.12 -28.59
C THR A 101 29.02 -11.76 -27.27
N GLU A 102 29.98 -12.22 -26.46
CA GLU A 102 29.71 -12.81 -25.15
C GLU A 102 29.34 -11.73 -24.12
N TRP A 103 29.92 -10.52 -24.23
CA TRP A 103 29.53 -9.38 -23.40
C TRP A 103 28.08 -8.97 -23.64
N ARG A 104 27.67 -8.83 -24.91
CA ARG A 104 26.29 -8.50 -25.27
C ARG A 104 25.32 -9.56 -24.79
N ALA A 105 25.64 -10.84 -24.98
CA ALA A 105 24.81 -11.94 -24.50
C ALA A 105 24.61 -11.92 -22.98
N GLN A 106 25.64 -11.59 -22.20
CA GLN A 106 25.51 -11.46 -20.74
C GLN A 106 24.70 -10.24 -20.31
N TYR A 107 24.84 -9.11 -21.01
CA TYR A 107 24.03 -7.92 -20.77
C TYR A 107 22.55 -8.21 -21.06
N ASP A 108 22.24 -8.78 -22.23
CA ASP A 108 20.86 -9.10 -22.62
C ASP A 108 20.21 -10.07 -21.63
N ALA A 109 20.94 -11.11 -21.20
CA ALA A 109 20.47 -12.04 -20.17
C ALA A 109 20.22 -11.35 -18.82
N MET A 110 21.06 -10.38 -18.44
CA MET A 110 20.86 -9.60 -17.23
C MET A 110 19.60 -8.72 -17.33
N VAL A 111 19.40 -8.04 -18.47
CA VAL A 111 18.22 -7.21 -18.71
C VAL A 111 16.96 -8.07 -18.66
N GLU A 112 16.95 -9.22 -19.33
CA GLU A 112 15.83 -10.16 -19.30
C GLU A 112 15.52 -10.64 -17.89
N GLN A 113 16.55 -11.02 -17.12
CA GLN A 113 16.39 -11.43 -15.73
C GLN A 113 15.80 -10.32 -14.85
N GLN A 114 16.22 -9.06 -15.05
CA GLN A 114 15.66 -7.92 -14.32
C GLN A 114 14.18 -7.68 -14.68
N ILE A 115 13.82 -7.79 -15.96
CA ILE A 115 12.41 -7.72 -16.39
C ILE A 115 11.59 -8.79 -15.68
N GLU A 116 12.08 -10.03 -15.69
CA GLU A 116 11.37 -11.16 -15.09
C GLU A 116 11.22 -10.99 -13.57
N ASN A 117 12.28 -10.58 -12.88
CA ASN A 117 12.22 -10.27 -11.45
C ASN A 117 11.21 -9.16 -11.11
N GLY A 118 11.14 -8.13 -11.97
CA GLY A 118 10.14 -7.05 -11.85
C GLY A 118 8.72 -7.60 -11.96
N LYS A 119 8.45 -8.44 -12.97
CA LYS A 119 7.16 -9.10 -13.15
C LYS A 119 6.78 -10.01 -11.98
N GLN A 120 7.70 -10.81 -11.48
CA GLN A 120 7.45 -11.67 -10.31
C GLN A 120 7.15 -10.86 -9.05
N SER A 121 7.84 -9.74 -8.86
CA SER A 121 7.59 -8.82 -7.74
C SER A 121 6.22 -8.15 -7.84
N ALA A 122 5.82 -7.78 -9.07
CA ALA A 122 4.50 -7.24 -9.36
C ALA A 122 3.39 -8.27 -9.07
N LEU A 123 3.56 -9.54 -9.48
CA LEU A 123 2.63 -10.62 -9.15
C LEU A 123 2.47 -10.86 -7.65
N ASN A 124 3.58 -10.88 -6.91
CA ASN A 124 3.56 -11.02 -5.46
C ASN A 124 2.81 -9.85 -4.79
N SER A 125 3.01 -8.64 -5.30
CA SER A 125 2.31 -7.44 -4.80
C SER A 125 0.83 -7.47 -5.12
N LEU A 126 0.45 -7.95 -6.31
CA LEU A 126 -0.93 -8.18 -6.70
C LEU A 126 -1.62 -9.15 -5.73
N ILE A 127 -1.02 -10.32 -5.45
CA ILE A 127 -1.60 -11.30 -4.51
C ILE A 127 -1.79 -10.68 -3.12
N LYS A 128 -0.80 -9.93 -2.62
CA LYS A 128 -0.90 -9.23 -1.32
C LYS A 128 -2.03 -8.21 -1.31
N SER A 129 -2.19 -7.44 -2.39
CA SER A 129 -3.25 -6.45 -2.53
C SER A 129 -4.65 -7.09 -2.60
N LEU A 130 -4.78 -8.27 -3.22
CA LEU A 130 -6.01 -9.06 -3.19
C LEU A 130 -6.34 -9.54 -1.77
N GLY A 131 -5.33 -9.95 -0.99
CA GLY A 131 -5.52 -10.28 0.43
C GLY A 131 -6.10 -9.09 1.23
N TRP A 132 -5.62 -7.88 0.96
CA TRP A 132 -6.15 -6.64 1.55
C TRP A 132 -7.60 -6.33 1.16
N ILE A 133 -8.09 -6.85 0.04
CA ILE A 133 -9.49 -6.69 -0.38
C ILE A 133 -10.36 -7.81 0.20
N ILE A 134 -9.92 -9.07 0.04
CA ILE A 134 -10.73 -10.27 0.32
C ILE A 134 -11.00 -10.42 1.82
N ILE A 135 -10.03 -10.12 2.69
CA ILE A 135 -10.17 -10.27 4.15
C ILE A 135 -11.22 -9.31 4.74
N PRO A 136 -11.20 -7.99 4.47
CA PRO A 136 -12.17 -7.06 5.04
C PRO A 136 -13.56 -7.13 4.38
N LEU A 137 -13.68 -7.61 3.15
CA LEU A 137 -14.94 -7.58 2.41
C LEU A 137 -16.10 -8.34 3.09
N PRO A 138 -15.93 -9.57 3.63
CA PRO A 138 -16.97 -10.25 4.41
C PRO A 138 -17.40 -9.46 5.64
N ILE A 139 -16.45 -8.84 6.35
CA ILE A 139 -16.72 -8.01 7.52
C ILE A 139 -17.57 -6.81 7.11
N PHE A 140 -17.17 -6.11 6.05
CA PHE A 140 -17.90 -4.97 5.51
C PHE A 140 -19.35 -5.33 5.16
N ILE A 141 -19.55 -6.43 4.43
CA ILE A 141 -20.89 -6.89 4.03
C ILE A 141 -21.76 -7.21 5.25
N LEU A 142 -21.21 -7.88 6.28
CA LEU A 142 -21.95 -8.20 7.50
C LEU A 142 -22.39 -6.94 8.26
N PHE A 143 -21.49 -5.97 8.41
CA PHE A 143 -21.80 -4.73 9.11
C PHE A 143 -22.75 -3.82 8.31
N GLN A 144 -22.59 -3.75 6.98
CA GLN A 144 -23.51 -3.03 6.10
C GLN A 144 -24.93 -3.60 6.17
N ARG A 145 -25.08 -4.94 6.20
CA ARG A 145 -26.38 -5.59 6.37
C ARG A 145 -27.03 -5.25 7.72
N ARG A 146 -26.26 -5.26 8.82
CA ARG A 146 -26.76 -4.88 10.15
C ARG A 146 -27.21 -3.42 10.21
N LEU A 147 -26.45 -2.52 9.59
CA LEU A 147 -26.80 -1.09 9.52
C LEU A 147 -28.08 -0.85 8.72
N HIS A 148 -28.27 -1.54 7.58
CA HIS A 148 -29.48 -1.42 6.76
C HIS A 148 -30.72 -2.05 7.40
N GLY A 149 -30.55 -3.13 8.18
CA GLY A 149 -31.64 -3.75 8.94
C GLY A 149 -32.23 -2.79 9.98
N ARG A 150 -31.39 -2.17 10.80
CA ARG A 150 -31.83 -1.19 11.82
C ARG A 150 -32.50 0.05 11.24
N ARG A 151 -32.05 0.51 10.06
CA ARG A 151 -32.67 1.67 9.39
C ARG A 151 -34.11 1.41 8.93
N LYS A 152 -34.47 0.15 8.67
CA LYS A 152 -35.85 -0.26 8.32
C LYS A 152 -36.75 -0.44 9.54
N GLU A 153 -36.18 -0.80 10.69
CA GLU A 153 -36.92 -0.98 11.95
C GLU A 153 -37.28 0.37 12.60
N ASN A 154 -36.45 1.40 12.40
CA ASN A 154 -36.67 2.75 12.92
C ASN A 154 -37.47 3.68 11.97
N ARG A 155 -38.16 3.14 10.97
CA ARG A 155 -39.04 3.88 10.03
C ARG A 155 -40.46 3.36 10.13
#